data_AF-A0A1J3D682-F1
#
_entry.id   AF-A0A1J3D682-F1
#
_cell.length_a   1.000
_cell.length_b   1.000
_cell.length_c   1.000
_cell.angle_alpha   90.00
_cell.angle_beta   90.00
_cell.angle_gamma   90.00
#
_symmetry.space_group_name_H-M   'P 1'
#
loop_
_entity.id
_entity.type
_entity.pdbx_description
1 polymer ?
#
loop_
_entity_poly.entity_id
_entity_poly.type
_entity_poly.pdbx_seq_one_letter_code
_entity_poly.pdbx_strand_id
1 'polypeptide(L)'
;TKTQTWDLDPPPPPEHITQSEFCPSRSACVDGKFHVVTSEKKMVAYEAKEGERWSLGGAGMGRYMRSDSYCEIENVLYSVSNGGFRWYDTEGSLWRDLKGLVGLPE
;
A
#
# COMPACT_ATOMS: atom_id res chain seq x y z
N THR A 1 -19.42 9.41 18.62
CA THR A 1 -19.37 8.19 19.45
C THR A 1 -18.62 7.13 18.68
N LYS A 2 -17.64 6.44 19.28
CA LYS A 2 -16.95 5.34 18.60
C LYS A 2 -17.87 4.13 18.62
N THR A 3 -18.48 3.80 17.47
CA THR A 3 -19.35 2.64 17.34
C THR A 3 -18.48 1.41 17.04
N GLN A 4 -18.71 0.29 17.71
CA GLN A 4 -18.05 -0.99 17.39
C GLN A 4 -18.81 -1.68 16.24
N THR A 5 -19.14 -0.92 15.20
CA THR A 5 -19.93 -1.37 14.06
C THR A 5 -19.04 -1.40 12.82
N TRP A 6 -19.32 -2.35 11.94
CA TRP A 6 -18.71 -2.42 10.62
C TRP A 6 -19.72 -1.90 9.60
N ASP A 7 -19.32 -0.85 8.88
CA ASP A 7 -20.08 -0.33 7.75
C ASP A 7 -19.42 -0.82 6.46
N LEU A 8 -20.25 -1.11 5.45
CA LEU A 8 -19.77 -1.54 4.15
C LEU A 8 -19.40 -0.32 3.31
N ASP A 9 -18.13 -0.23 2.95
CA ASP A 9 -17.66 0.74 1.96
C ASP A 9 -17.90 0.23 0.53
N PRO A 10 -18.09 1.15 -0.44
CA PRO A 10 -18.29 0.77 -1.82
C PRO A 10 -17.07 0.01 -2.35
N PRO A 11 -17.26 -1.10 -3.09
CA PRO A 11 -16.15 -1.84 -3.67
C PRO A 11 -15.41 -0.98 -4.70
N PRO A 12 -14.13 -1.29 -4.99
CA PRO A 12 -13.42 -0.62 -6.08
C PRO A 12 -14.14 -0.85 -7.42
N PRO A 13 -14.03 0.09 -8.39
CA PRO A 13 -14.62 -0.06 -9.71
C PRO A 13 -14.23 -1.39 -10.38
N PRO A 14 -15.14 -2.06 -11.12
CA PRO A 14 -14.86 -3.34 -11.77
C PRO A 14 -13.68 -3.25 -12.77
N GLU A 15 -13.49 -2.10 -13.41
CA GLU A 15 -12.36 -1.85 -14.31
C GLU A 15 -10.99 -1.87 -13.60
N HIS A 16 -10.98 -1.66 -12.28
CA HIS A 16 -9.79 -1.74 -11.44
C HIS A 16 -9.58 -3.14 -10.84
N ILE A 17 -10.57 -4.03 -10.96
CA ILE A 17 -10.55 -5.40 -10.43
C ILE A 17 -10.88 -6.39 -11.55
N THR A 18 -9.87 -7.02 -12.12
CA THR A 18 -10.11 -8.27 -12.85
C THR A 18 -10.39 -9.38 -11.84
N GLN A 19 -11.45 -10.14 -12.05
CA GLN A 19 -11.75 -11.35 -11.29
C GLN A 19 -10.60 -12.35 -11.45
N SER A 20 -9.61 -12.26 -10.57
CA SER A 20 -8.53 -13.22 -10.47
C SER A 20 -8.56 -13.77 -9.06
N GLU A 21 -8.47 -15.10 -9.00
CA GLU A 21 -8.51 -15.91 -7.79
C GLU A 21 -7.63 -15.32 -6.69
N PHE A 22 -8.25 -15.03 -5.54
CA PHE A 22 -7.68 -14.81 -4.21
C PHE A 22 -6.13 -14.76 -4.13
N CYS A 23 -5.51 -13.72 -4.71
CA CYS A 23 -4.22 -13.27 -4.19
C CYS A 23 -4.55 -12.43 -2.96
N PRO A 24 -3.90 -12.64 -1.80
CA PRO A 24 -4.16 -11.84 -0.64
C PRO A 24 -3.81 -10.38 -0.96
N SER A 25 -4.85 -9.56 -1.16
CA SER A 25 -4.71 -8.14 -1.42
C SER A 25 -3.96 -7.52 -0.24
N ARG A 26 -2.84 -6.87 -0.53
CA ARG A 26 -2.01 -6.21 0.48
C ARG A 26 -2.36 -4.74 0.51
N SER A 27 -2.41 -4.16 1.71
CA SER A 27 -2.71 -2.74 1.87
C SER A 27 -1.73 -2.02 2.79
N ALA A 28 -1.65 -0.71 2.62
CA ALA A 28 -0.93 0.22 3.50
C ALA A 28 -1.68 1.55 3.56
N CYS A 29 -1.58 2.26 4.69
CA CYS A 29 -2.08 3.61 4.83
C CYS A 29 -0.90 4.58 4.62
N VAL A 30 -0.96 5.42 3.60
CA VAL A 30 0.07 6.43 3.31
C VAL A 30 -0.63 7.69 2.82
N ASP A 31 -0.20 8.85 3.29
CA ASP A 31 -0.79 10.16 3.04
C ASP A 31 -2.31 10.22 3.35
N GLY A 32 -2.75 9.46 4.35
CA GLY A 32 -4.16 9.35 4.73
C GLY A 32 -5.03 8.58 3.71
N LYS A 33 -4.41 7.86 2.76
CA LYS A 33 -5.07 7.02 1.77
C LYS A 33 -4.74 5.55 2.00
N PHE A 34 -5.71 4.68 1.80
CA PHE A 34 -5.47 3.24 1.83
C PHE A 34 -5.08 2.76 0.44
N HIS A 35 -3.81 2.44 0.25
CA HIS A 35 -3.30 1.83 -0.97
C HIS A 35 -3.52 0.33 -0.92
N VAL A 36 -4.18 -0.24 -1.93
CA VAL A 36 -4.46 -1.67 -2.06
C VAL A 36 -3.82 -2.19 -3.34
N VAL A 37 -3.03 -3.26 -3.19
CA VAL A 37 -2.42 -3.99 -4.29
C VAL A 37 -3.37 -5.10 -4.71
N THR A 38 -3.80 -5.06 -5.96
CA THR A 38 -4.65 -6.10 -6.55
C THR A 38 -3.81 -7.29 -7.03
N SER A 39 -4.46 -8.41 -7.34
CA SER A 39 -3.81 -9.63 -7.85
C SER A 39 -3.00 -9.39 -9.13
N GLU A 40 -3.43 -8.45 -9.98
CA GLU A 40 -2.71 -8.05 -11.20
C GLU A 40 -1.53 -7.11 -10.95
N LYS A 41 -1.17 -6.87 -9.68
CA LYS A 41 -0.17 -5.88 -9.27
C LYS A 41 -0.56 -4.44 -9.68
N LYS A 42 -1.83 -4.21 -10.01
CA LYS A 42 -2.37 -2.86 -10.10
C LYS A 42 -2.54 -2.32 -8.69
N MET A 43 -2.40 -1.01 -8.55
CA MET A 43 -2.63 -0.34 -7.28
C MET A 43 -3.87 0.53 -7.40
N VAL A 44 -4.71 0.48 -6.39
CA VAL A 44 -5.79 1.45 -6.20
C VAL A 44 -5.60 2.14 -4.85
N ALA A 45 -5.95 3.40 -4.76
CA ALA A 45 -5.93 4.17 -3.52
C ALA A 45 -7.36 4.54 -3.14
N TYR A 46 -7.72 4.23 -1.89
CA TYR A 46 -8.98 4.60 -1.27
C TYR A 46 -8.80 5.85 -0.42
N GLU A 47 -9.64 6.85 -0.65
CA GLU A 47 -9.69 8.10 0.13
C GLU A 47 -11.08 8.25 0.75
N ALA A 48 -11.16 8.38 2.08
CA ALA A 48 -12.42 8.36 2.82
C ALA A 48 -13.31 9.62 2.66
N LYS A 49 -12.93 10.56 1.77
CA LYS A 49 -13.66 11.82 1.54
C LYS A 49 -14.98 11.57 0.75
N GLU A 50 -15.90 12.54 0.80
CA GLU A 50 -17.11 12.51 -0.05
C GLU A 50 -16.72 12.59 -1.54
N GLY A 51 -17.15 11.62 -2.36
CA GLY A 51 -16.94 11.61 -3.81
C GLY A 51 -16.35 10.31 -4.36
N GLU A 52 -15.56 10.41 -5.44
CA GLU A 52 -14.80 9.29 -6.02
C GLU A 52 -13.79 8.76 -4.99
N ARG A 53 -14.17 7.68 -4.31
CA ARG A 53 -13.41 7.07 -3.23
C ARG A 53 -12.19 6.28 -3.70
N TRP A 54 -12.20 5.81 -4.95
CA TRP A 54 -11.15 4.96 -5.49
C TRP A 54 -10.45 5.66 -6.65
N SER A 55 -9.13 5.75 -6.58
CA SER A 55 -8.28 6.28 -7.65
C SER A 55 -7.24 5.25 -8.05
N LEU A 56 -6.81 5.28 -9.32
CA LEU A 56 -5.71 4.43 -9.77
C LEU A 56 -4.41 4.93 -9.14
N GLY A 57 -3.72 4.07 -8.40
CA GLY A 57 -2.45 4.38 -7.75
C GLY A 57 -1.26 4.29 -8.71
N GLY A 58 -0.12 4.84 -8.27
CA GLY A 58 1.13 4.80 -9.03
C GLY A 58 1.61 3.36 -9.25
N ALA A 59 2.05 3.05 -10.48
CA ALA A 59 2.43 1.71 -10.94
C ALA A 59 3.67 1.08 -10.24
N GLY A 60 4.23 1.70 -9.20
CA GLY A 60 5.47 1.28 -8.55
C GLY A 60 5.33 0.71 -7.14
N MET A 61 4.33 1.16 -6.37
CA MET A 61 4.31 0.91 -4.91
C MET A 61 4.08 -0.57 -4.59
N GLY A 62 3.23 -1.29 -5.33
CA GLY A 62 2.98 -2.72 -5.11
C GLY A 62 4.18 -3.65 -5.34
N ARG A 63 5.28 -3.15 -5.95
CA ARG A 63 6.45 -3.97 -6.30
C ARG A 63 7.10 -4.67 -5.10
N TYR A 64 7.17 -3.99 -3.96
CA TYR A 64 7.81 -4.49 -2.74
C TYR A 64 6.83 -4.73 -1.59
N MET A 65 5.52 -4.78 -1.88
CA MET A 65 4.46 -5.19 -0.95
C MET A 65 4.07 -6.67 -1.18
N ARG A 66 5.01 -7.52 -1.62
CA ARG A 66 4.74 -8.91 -2.01
C ARG A 66 4.77 -9.93 -0.86
N SER A 67 5.43 -9.61 0.24
CA SER A 67 5.49 -10.41 1.46
C SER A 67 4.87 -9.65 2.62
N ASP A 68 4.76 -10.25 3.81
CA ASP A 68 4.34 -9.56 5.04
C ASP A 68 5.47 -8.73 5.67
N SER A 69 6.52 -8.44 4.90
CA SER A 69 7.75 -7.80 5.35
C SER A 69 7.78 -6.31 4.99
N TYR A 70 6.67 -5.62 5.22
CA TYR A 70 6.54 -4.17 5.02
C TYR A 70 5.73 -3.55 6.15
N CYS A 71 5.97 -2.27 6.43
CA CYS A 71 5.20 -1.51 7.41
C CYS A 71 5.21 -0.03 7.05
N GLU A 72 4.19 0.68 7.53
CA GLU A 72 4.19 2.13 7.54
C GLU A 72 4.76 2.63 8.87
N ILE A 73 5.70 3.57 8.80
CA ILE A 73 6.27 4.27 9.96
C ILE A 73 6.28 5.76 9.61
N GLU A 74 5.64 6.58 10.44
CA GLU A 74 5.56 8.05 10.23
C GLU A 74 5.15 8.41 8.80
N ASN A 75 4.10 7.75 8.28
CA ASN A 75 3.58 8.00 6.94
C ASN A 75 4.55 7.65 5.79
N VAL A 76 5.59 6.87 6.07
CA VAL A 76 6.51 6.32 5.06
C VAL A 76 6.38 4.81 5.03
N LEU A 77 6.16 4.26 3.83
CA LEU A 77 6.08 2.82 3.63
C LEU A 77 7.49 2.23 3.49
N TYR A 78 7.86 1.34 4.41
CA TYR A 78 9.10 0.59 4.39
C TYR A 78 8.86 -0.85 3.97
N SER A 79 9.84 -1.46 3.31
CA SER A 79 9.83 -2.88 2.96
C SER A 79 11.21 -3.47 3.07
N VAL A 80 11.27 -4.71 3.56
CA VAL A 80 12.48 -5.54 3.52
C VAL A 80 12.26 -6.70 2.56
N SER A 81 13.16 -6.83 1.60
CA SER A 81 13.16 -7.93 0.64
C SER A 81 14.53 -8.10 0.03
N ASN A 82 14.88 -9.33 -0.35
CA ASN A 82 16.18 -9.67 -0.93
C ASN A 82 17.37 -9.14 -0.09
N GLY A 83 17.26 -9.18 1.24
CA GLY A 83 18.29 -8.73 2.17
C GLY A 83 18.51 -7.21 2.27
N GLY A 84 17.64 -6.40 1.66
CA GLY A 84 17.75 -4.93 1.68
C GLY A 84 16.51 -4.24 2.24
N PHE A 85 16.73 -3.15 2.98
CA PHE A 85 15.68 -2.24 3.43
C PHE A 85 15.43 -1.14 2.39
N ARG A 86 14.16 -0.80 2.20
CA ARG A 86 13.70 0.19 1.23
C ARG A 86 12.60 1.03 1.83
N TRP A 87 12.43 2.22 1.28
CA TRP A 87 11.30 3.10 1.57
C TRP A 87 10.66 3.56 0.27
N TYR A 88 9.36 3.80 0.30
CA TYR A 88 8.62 4.32 -0.83
C TYR A 88 8.65 5.85 -0.81
N ASP A 89 9.26 6.43 -1.83
CA ASP A 89 9.25 7.86 -2.08
C ASP A 89 7.95 8.22 -2.80
N THR A 90 7.03 8.87 -2.09
CA THR A 90 5.72 9.29 -2.62
C THR A 90 5.87 10.38 -3.67
N GLU A 91 6.80 11.34 -3.49
CA GLU A 91 7.09 12.39 -4.45
C GLU A 91 7.64 11.82 -5.77
N GLY A 92 8.58 10.88 -5.66
CA GLY A 92 9.15 10.16 -6.80
C GLY A 92 8.29 9.02 -7.34
N SER A 93 7.23 8.65 -6.61
CA SER A 93 6.40 7.46 -6.88
C SER A 93 7.19 6.15 -7.06
N LEU A 94 8.32 6.00 -6.35
CA LEU A 94 9.26 4.90 -6.55
C LEU A 94 9.91 4.42 -5.24
N TRP A 95 10.37 3.16 -5.25
CA TRP A 95 11.10 2.59 -4.11
C TRP A 95 12.57 2.97 -4.14
N ARG A 96 13.09 3.40 -3.00
CA ARG A 96 14.51 3.75 -2.81
C ARG A 96 15.14 2.83 -1.78
N ASP A 97 16.39 2.46 -2.00
CA ASP A 97 17.17 1.73 -1.00
C ASP A 97 17.44 2.64 0.19
N LEU A 98 17.17 2.12 1.39
CA LEU A 98 17.46 2.80 2.64
C LEU A 98 18.98 2.72 2.87
N LYS A 99 19.65 3.88 2.85
CA LYS A 99 21.08 3.99 3.13
C LYS A 99 21.30 4.36 4.60
N GLY A 100 22.40 3.90 5.18
CA GLY A 100 22.87 4.43 6.48
C GLY A 100 22.28 3.79 7.74
N LEU A 101 21.81 2.53 7.67
CA LEU A 101 21.61 1.73 8.88
C LEU A 101 22.97 1.40 9.50
N VAL A 102 23.47 2.28 10.38
CA VAL A 102 24.70 2.08 11.14
C VAL A 102 24.31 1.46 12.48
N GLY A 103 24.64 0.18 12.69
CA GLY A 103 24.39 -0.50 13.96
C GLY A 103 22.96 -1.05 14.09
N LEU A 104 22.70 -2.19 13.45
CA LEU A 104 21.63 -3.05 13.94
C LEU A 104 22.06 -3.62 15.30
N PRO A 105 21.14 -3.75 16.28
CA PRO A 105 21.45 -4.46 17.52
C PRO A 105 21.95 -5.87 17.22
N GLU A 106 22.95 -6.34 17.98
CA GLU A 106 23.38 -7.76 17.95
C GLU A 106 22.24 -8.71 18.36
#